data_AF-A0A349LHC6-F1
#
_entry.id   AF-A0A349LHC6-F1
#
_cell.length_a   1.000
_cell.length_b   1.000
_cell.length_c   1.000
_cell.angle_alpha   90.00
_cell.angle_beta   90.00
_cell.angle_gamma   90.00
#
_symmetry.space_group_name_H-M   'P 1'
#
loop_
_entity.id
_entity.type
_entity.pdbx_description
1 polymer ?
#
loop_
_entity_poly.entity_id
_entity_poly.type
_entity_poly.pdbx_seq_one_letter_code
_entity_poly.pdbx_strand_id
1 'polypeptide(L)'
;MPLRHGFDLEEKLNLAALDCNVRTAENRRGRAPLNEETPDWASGLGDMPPEEFREYAHEAVNWVADFLAEVDDLPVFPSIKPGEIKREIPSAPPSTPESMEELLNDFRSIIIPGINHWNHPSFFGYFSVSASGPGIIGELLASALNVNAMVWRSAPAASELEEVATDWLRQLINLPAAFEGVINDTASSSTMYALAAARERTWPDAHQNGLFGMSPGRVYASQQAHSSVEKGVLAVGLGQR
;
A
#
# COMPACT_ATOMS: atom_id res chain seq x y z
N MET A 1 3.07 -60.35 7.26
CA MET A 1 1.88 -60.41 6.38
C MET A 1 1.15 -59.06 6.50
N PRO A 2 1.35 -58.12 5.57
CA PRO A 2 0.78 -56.77 5.67
C PRO A 2 -0.45 -56.58 4.77
N LEU A 3 -1.40 -55.76 5.21
CA LEU A 3 -2.50 -55.16 4.45
C LEU A 3 -2.51 -53.67 4.85
N ARG A 4 -2.00 -52.75 4.02
CA ARG A 4 -2.66 -52.01 2.92
C ARG A 4 -3.80 -51.08 3.37
N HIS A 5 -3.46 -49.80 3.52
CA HIS A 5 -4.17 -48.58 3.04
C HIS A 5 -3.35 -47.38 3.58
N GLY A 6 -2.69 -46.51 2.82
CA GLY A 6 -2.92 -46.07 1.44
C GLY A 6 -3.48 -44.64 1.44
N PHE A 7 -2.73 -43.68 1.98
CA PHE A 7 -2.96 -42.25 1.79
C PHE A 7 -1.62 -41.63 1.38
N ASP A 8 -1.44 -41.53 0.07
CA ASP A 8 -0.32 -40.89 -0.59
C ASP A 8 -0.78 -39.50 -1.03
N LEU A 9 -0.37 -38.49 -0.27
CA LEU A 9 -0.67 -37.08 -0.52
C LEU A 9 0.56 -36.32 -1.04
N GLU A 10 1.67 -37.01 -1.30
CA GLU A 10 2.91 -36.39 -1.79
C GLU A 10 3.16 -36.59 -3.30
N GLU A 11 2.42 -37.47 -3.99
CA GLU A 11 2.69 -37.79 -5.40
C GLU A 11 1.86 -37.01 -6.45
N LYS A 12 1.12 -35.95 -6.08
CA LYS A 12 0.29 -35.15 -7.03
C LYS A 12 0.60 -33.67 -7.19
N LEU A 13 1.71 -33.17 -6.62
CA LEU A 13 2.14 -31.77 -6.81
C LEU A 13 3.42 -31.61 -7.63
N ASN A 14 3.99 -32.69 -8.16
CA ASN A 14 5.29 -32.63 -8.82
C ASN A 14 5.27 -33.16 -10.26
N LEU A 15 4.59 -32.44 -11.17
CA LEU A 15 4.69 -32.68 -12.63
C LEU A 15 4.20 -31.51 -13.52
N ALA A 16 4.42 -30.27 -13.12
CA ALA A 16 4.22 -29.10 -14.00
C ALA A 16 5.30 -28.01 -13.86
N ALA A 17 6.43 -28.32 -13.22
CA ALA A 17 7.59 -27.45 -13.12
C ALA A 17 8.79 -28.15 -13.75
N LEU A 18 8.89 -28.10 -15.09
CA LEU A 18 10.13 -28.34 -15.85
C LEU A 18 9.85 -28.08 -17.34
N ASP A 19 9.69 -26.79 -17.69
CA ASP A 19 10.18 -26.25 -18.96
C ASP A 19 10.10 -24.71 -18.95
N CYS A 20 10.70 -24.07 -17.95
CA CYS A 20 10.98 -22.64 -18.00
C CYS A 20 12.30 -22.44 -18.76
N ASN A 21 12.25 -22.64 -20.07
CA ASN A 21 13.33 -22.26 -20.96
C ASN A 21 13.37 -20.72 -21.03
N VAL A 22 14.30 -20.14 -20.27
CA VAL A 22 14.73 -18.75 -20.37
C VAL A 22 15.26 -18.52 -21.79
N ARG A 23 14.38 -18.12 -22.70
CA ARG A 23 14.76 -17.59 -24.02
C ARG A 23 15.02 -16.10 -23.87
N THR A 24 16.32 -15.82 -23.84
CA THR A 24 17.01 -14.58 -24.17
C THR A 24 16.20 -13.53 -24.95
N ALA A 25 16.38 -12.29 -24.51
CA ALA A 25 15.88 -11.06 -25.11
C ALA A 25 16.13 -10.98 -26.62
N GLU A 26 15.13 -11.35 -27.43
CA GLU A 26 15.09 -11.04 -28.86
C GLU A 26 13.68 -11.14 -29.47
N ASN A 27 12.62 -10.92 -28.67
CA ASN A 27 11.24 -10.96 -29.15
C ASN A 27 10.59 -9.57 -29.22
N ARG A 28 11.28 -8.61 -29.85
CA ARG A 28 10.64 -7.42 -30.43
C ARG A 28 10.31 -7.74 -31.90
N ARG A 29 9.20 -8.44 -32.15
CA ARG A 29 8.41 -8.45 -33.42
C ARG A 29 7.48 -9.67 -33.42
N GLY A 30 6.20 -9.44 -33.15
CA GLY A 30 5.18 -10.48 -33.28
C GLY A 30 4.00 -10.34 -32.32
N ARG A 31 3.49 -9.12 -32.10
CA ARG A 31 2.18 -8.96 -31.45
C ARG A 31 1.15 -9.30 -32.52
N ALA A 32 0.38 -10.37 -32.32
CA ALA A 32 -0.80 -10.62 -33.14
C ALA A 32 -1.71 -9.36 -33.06
N PRO A 33 -2.25 -8.85 -34.17
CA PRO A 33 -3.16 -7.72 -34.12
C PRO A 33 -4.38 -8.15 -33.32
N LEU A 34 -4.55 -7.57 -32.13
CA LEU A 34 -5.86 -7.52 -31.51
C LEU A 34 -6.72 -6.72 -32.49
N ASN A 35 -7.86 -7.27 -32.91
CA ASN A 35 -8.79 -6.61 -33.84
C ASN A 35 -8.90 -5.11 -33.49
N GLU A 36 -8.47 -4.26 -34.43
CA GLU A 36 -8.29 -2.80 -34.24
C GLU A 36 -9.61 -2.02 -34.17
N GLU A 37 -10.75 -2.70 -34.20
CA GLU A 37 -12.05 -2.06 -34.00
C GLU A 37 -12.35 -1.97 -32.51
N THR A 38 -12.01 -0.83 -31.91
CA THR A 38 -12.51 -0.42 -30.59
C THR A 38 -14.04 -0.56 -30.60
N PRO A 39 -14.65 -1.38 -29.74
CA PRO A 39 -16.10 -1.53 -29.70
C PRO A 39 -16.81 -0.18 -29.53
N ASP A 40 -17.98 0.00 -30.14
CA ASP A 40 -18.77 1.24 -30.09
C ASP A 40 -19.03 1.74 -28.64
N TRP A 41 -19.22 0.81 -27.69
CA TRP A 41 -19.39 1.13 -26.27
C TRP A 41 -18.13 1.71 -25.60
N ALA A 42 -16.94 1.48 -26.16
CA ALA A 42 -15.67 2.01 -25.68
C ALA A 42 -15.33 3.39 -26.28
N SER A 43 -16.11 3.85 -27.28
CA SER A 43 -15.96 5.19 -27.81
C SER A 43 -16.33 6.23 -26.74
N GLY A 44 -15.43 7.18 -26.48
CA GLY A 44 -15.61 8.18 -25.41
C GLY A 44 -15.37 7.69 -23.98
N LEU A 45 -14.95 6.42 -23.78
CA LEU A 45 -14.48 5.90 -22.49
C LEU A 45 -12.95 6.00 -22.33
N GLY A 46 -12.29 6.77 -23.20
CA GLY A 46 -10.85 6.94 -23.18
C GLY A 46 -10.37 7.72 -21.95
N ASP A 47 -9.25 7.29 -21.40
CA ASP A 47 -8.47 8.05 -20.41
C ASP A 47 -7.68 9.19 -21.10
N MET A 48 -6.95 9.97 -20.32
CA MET A 48 -6.02 11.00 -20.80
C MET A 48 -5.09 10.45 -21.90
N PRO A 49 -4.98 11.12 -23.06
CA PRO A 49 -4.04 10.74 -24.11
C PRO A 49 -2.59 10.66 -23.60
N PRO A 50 -1.77 9.69 -24.05
CA PRO A 50 -0.40 9.50 -23.52
C PRO A 50 0.52 10.73 -23.64
N GLU A 51 0.33 11.54 -24.69
CA GLU A 51 1.12 12.76 -24.89
C GLU A 51 0.75 13.84 -23.87
N GLU A 52 -0.55 13.99 -23.60
CA GLU A 52 -1.08 14.90 -22.58
C GLU A 52 -0.66 14.44 -21.17
N PHE A 53 -0.72 13.13 -20.90
CA PHE A 53 -0.19 12.57 -19.66
C PHE A 53 1.29 12.89 -19.47
N ARG A 54 2.11 12.78 -20.53
CA ARG A 54 3.54 13.07 -20.41
C ARG A 54 3.81 14.54 -20.10
N GLU A 55 3.05 15.44 -20.71
CA GLU A 55 3.14 16.87 -20.45
C GLU A 55 2.87 17.19 -18.97
N TYR A 56 1.71 16.78 -18.46
CA TYR A 56 1.34 17.05 -17.07
C TYR A 56 2.17 16.26 -16.05
N ALA A 57 2.60 15.04 -16.38
CA ALA A 57 3.49 14.27 -15.51
C ALA A 57 4.86 14.94 -15.38
N HIS A 58 5.41 15.51 -16.47
CA HIS A 58 6.64 16.30 -16.40
C HIS A 58 6.46 17.57 -15.59
N GLU A 59 5.35 18.29 -15.77
CA GLU A 59 5.02 19.48 -14.97
C GLU A 59 4.96 19.14 -13.47
N ALA A 60 4.26 18.06 -13.11
CA ALA A 60 4.14 17.61 -11.72
C ALA A 60 5.49 17.19 -11.13
N VAL A 61 6.32 16.45 -11.88
CA VAL A 61 7.65 16.03 -11.42
C VAL A 61 8.59 17.22 -11.23
N ASN A 62 8.55 18.22 -12.12
CA ASN A 62 9.30 19.46 -11.95
C ASN A 62 8.86 20.19 -10.68
N TRP A 63 7.54 20.34 -10.49
CA TRP A 63 6.99 20.97 -9.28
C TRP A 63 7.42 20.22 -8.00
N VAL A 64 7.41 18.89 -8.00
CA VAL A 64 7.87 18.09 -6.85
C VAL A 64 9.35 18.34 -6.56
N ALA A 65 10.19 18.41 -7.59
CA ALA A 65 11.61 18.67 -7.44
C ALA A 65 11.87 20.05 -6.82
N ASP A 66 11.19 21.08 -7.34
CA ASP A 66 11.29 22.46 -6.83
C ASP A 66 10.76 22.54 -5.40
N PHE A 67 9.60 21.94 -5.12
CA PHE A 67 9.02 21.87 -3.78
C PHE A 67 10.00 21.25 -2.77
N LEU A 68 10.62 20.12 -3.08
CA LEU A 68 11.57 19.48 -2.18
C LEU A 68 12.85 20.29 -1.97
N ALA A 69 13.27 21.07 -2.97
CA ALA A 69 14.44 21.95 -2.87
C ALA A 69 14.16 23.21 -2.04
N GLU A 70 12.92 23.73 -2.10
CA GLU A 70 12.53 25.03 -1.54
C GLU A 70 11.62 24.92 -0.31
N VAL A 71 11.29 23.70 0.16
CA VAL A 71 10.35 23.50 1.28
C VAL A 71 10.77 24.21 2.59
N ASP A 72 12.07 24.47 2.78
CA ASP A 72 12.59 25.20 3.95
C ASP A 72 12.24 26.69 3.95
N ASP A 73 11.87 27.25 2.79
CA ASP A 73 11.40 28.64 2.66
C ASP A 73 9.89 28.78 2.93
N LEU A 74 9.17 27.67 3.11
CA LEU A 74 7.72 27.62 3.33
C LEU A 74 7.39 27.57 4.83
N PRO A 75 6.21 28.06 5.27
CA PRO A 75 5.81 27.91 6.66
C PRO A 75 5.56 26.42 6.99
N VAL A 76 6.06 25.93 8.14
CA VAL A 76 5.81 24.53 8.57
C VAL A 76 4.31 24.22 8.70
N PHE A 77 3.55 25.16 9.29
CA PHE A 77 2.10 25.06 9.51
C PHE A 77 1.39 26.23 8.81
N PRO A 78 0.23 25.98 8.19
CA PRO A 78 -0.56 27.01 7.55
C PRO A 78 -1.33 27.82 8.59
N SER A 79 -1.52 29.11 8.32
CA SER A 79 -2.32 30.00 9.17
C SER A 79 -3.80 30.01 8.75
N ILE A 80 -4.46 28.85 8.84
CA ILE A 80 -5.86 28.67 8.43
C ILE A 80 -6.76 28.15 9.57
N LYS A 81 -8.08 28.34 9.42
CA LYS A 81 -9.09 27.80 10.34
C LYS A 81 -9.86 26.62 9.75
N PRO A 82 -10.43 25.73 10.58
CA PRO A 82 -11.28 24.65 10.11
C PRO A 82 -12.37 25.12 9.14
N GLY A 83 -12.42 24.48 7.98
CA GLY A 83 -13.40 24.78 6.93
C GLY A 83 -13.04 25.91 5.96
N GLU A 84 -11.89 26.58 6.10
CA GLU A 84 -11.42 27.58 5.11
C GLU A 84 -11.21 26.93 3.74
N ILE A 85 -10.38 25.89 3.63
CA ILE A 85 -10.16 25.16 2.37
C ILE A 85 -11.47 24.63 1.76
N LYS A 86 -12.36 24.11 2.59
CA LYS A 86 -13.66 23.58 2.14
C LYS A 86 -14.54 24.66 1.49
N ARG A 87 -14.42 25.94 1.89
CA ARG A 87 -15.21 27.04 1.32
C ARG A 87 -14.71 27.50 -0.05
N GLU A 88 -13.43 27.28 -0.34
CA GLU A 88 -12.83 27.58 -1.64
C GLU A 88 -13.18 26.51 -2.68
N ILE A 89 -13.48 25.28 -2.24
CA ILE A 89 -13.88 24.17 -3.12
C ILE A 89 -15.40 24.23 -3.40
N PRO A 90 -15.85 24.00 -4.67
CA PRO A 90 -17.27 23.93 -5.00
C PRO A 90 -18.06 22.98 -4.09
N SER A 91 -19.26 23.40 -3.68
CA SER A 91 -20.12 22.60 -2.77
C SER A 91 -20.73 21.36 -3.41
N ALA A 92 -20.64 21.23 -4.74
CA ALA A 92 -21.11 20.10 -5.52
C ALA A 92 -20.07 19.76 -6.59
N PRO A 93 -19.95 18.48 -6.98
CA PRO A 93 -19.05 18.09 -8.07
C PRO A 93 -19.46 18.74 -9.39
N PRO A 94 -18.51 19.05 -10.29
CA PRO A 94 -18.82 19.65 -11.58
C PRO A 94 -19.63 18.66 -12.45
N SER A 95 -20.58 19.19 -13.23
CA SER A 95 -21.41 18.40 -14.15
C SER A 95 -20.73 18.12 -15.49
N THR A 96 -19.63 18.81 -15.76
CA THR A 96 -18.83 18.72 -16.98
C THR A 96 -17.36 18.57 -16.59
N PRO A 97 -16.53 17.89 -17.40
CA PRO A 97 -15.11 17.81 -17.13
C PRO A 97 -14.45 19.19 -17.16
N GLU A 98 -13.46 19.37 -16.29
CA GLU A 98 -12.55 20.51 -16.25
C GLU A 98 -11.18 20.08 -16.77
N SER A 99 -10.39 21.05 -17.22
CA SER A 99 -9.05 20.77 -17.72
C SER A 99 -8.08 20.38 -16.58
N MET A 100 -7.04 19.63 -16.91
CA MET A 100 -5.98 19.32 -15.95
C MET A 100 -5.23 20.59 -15.49
N GLU A 101 -5.14 21.62 -16.35
CA GLU A 101 -4.59 22.93 -16.00
C GLU A 101 -5.39 23.61 -14.87
N GLU A 102 -6.72 23.63 -14.97
CA GLU A 102 -7.60 24.16 -13.92
C GLU A 102 -7.41 23.40 -12.60
N LEU A 103 -7.33 22.06 -12.65
CA LEU A 103 -7.08 21.24 -11.47
C LEU A 103 -5.72 21.55 -10.81
N LEU A 104 -4.66 21.70 -11.60
CA LEU A 104 -3.32 22.05 -11.08
C LEU A 104 -3.30 23.47 -10.51
N ASN A 105 -4.08 24.40 -11.07
CA ASN A 105 -4.24 25.74 -10.52
C ASN A 105 -4.97 25.72 -9.17
N ASP A 106 -6.02 24.91 -9.01
CA ASP A 106 -6.70 24.71 -7.74
C ASP A 106 -5.77 24.04 -6.70
N PHE A 107 -5.00 23.04 -7.12
CA PHE A 107 -3.99 22.43 -6.25
C PHE A 107 -3.01 23.49 -5.70
N ARG A 108 -2.46 24.34 -6.57
CA ARG A 108 -1.50 25.39 -6.18
C ARG A 108 -2.11 26.49 -5.33
N SER A 109 -3.32 26.94 -5.67
CA SER A 109 -3.93 28.13 -5.05
C SER A 109 -4.78 27.82 -3.82
N ILE A 110 -5.40 26.64 -3.77
CA ILE A 110 -6.31 26.24 -2.69
C ILE A 110 -5.65 25.23 -1.77
N ILE A 111 -5.02 24.18 -2.31
CA ILE A 111 -4.53 23.07 -1.48
C ILE A 111 -3.19 23.39 -0.83
N ILE A 112 -2.19 23.84 -1.59
CA ILE A 112 -0.84 24.12 -1.07
C ILE A 112 -0.82 25.09 0.12
N PRO A 113 -1.57 26.21 0.13
CA PRO A 113 -1.59 27.11 1.28
C PRO A 113 -2.18 26.50 2.55
N GLY A 114 -2.88 25.36 2.44
CA GLY A 114 -3.56 24.69 3.54
C GLY A 114 -2.90 23.41 4.06
N ILE A 115 -1.74 23.01 3.52
CA ILE A 115 -1.05 21.79 3.98
C ILE A 115 -0.11 22.08 5.15
N ASN A 116 0.13 21.07 5.98
CA ASN A 116 1.32 21.03 6.81
C ASN A 116 2.48 20.50 5.98
N HIS A 117 3.64 21.17 6.03
CA HIS A 117 4.80 20.77 5.25
C HIS A 117 5.62 19.71 5.99
N TRP A 118 5.20 18.45 5.90
CA TRP A 118 5.86 17.32 6.61
C TRP A 118 7.32 17.08 6.19
N ASN A 119 7.69 17.45 4.96
CA ASN A 119 9.08 17.37 4.46
C ASN A 119 9.94 18.57 4.90
N HIS A 120 9.37 19.56 5.59
CA HIS A 120 10.13 20.73 6.06
C HIS A 120 11.13 20.30 7.16
N PRO A 121 12.40 20.74 7.12
CA PRO A 121 13.41 20.36 8.12
C PRO A 121 13.07 20.79 9.57
N SER A 122 12.33 21.88 9.73
CA SER A 122 11.76 22.35 11.00
C SER A 122 10.44 21.70 11.43
N PHE A 123 9.97 20.62 10.76
CA PHE A 123 8.78 19.87 11.21
C PHE A 123 9.14 18.92 12.37
N PHE A 124 8.92 19.36 13.61
CA PHE A 124 9.20 18.57 14.82
C PHE A 124 7.94 17.99 15.48
N GLY A 125 6.83 17.93 14.76
CA GLY A 125 5.58 17.33 15.23
C GLY A 125 5.57 15.81 15.07
N TYR A 126 4.83 15.12 15.94
CA TYR A 126 4.55 13.68 15.85
C TYR A 126 5.84 12.82 15.71
N PHE A 127 5.85 11.93 14.73
CA PHE A 127 7.02 11.22 14.22
C PHE A 127 7.19 11.65 12.77
N SER A 128 8.06 12.63 12.51
CA SER A 128 8.30 13.15 11.16
C SER A 128 8.86 12.03 10.27
N VAL A 129 8.22 11.79 9.13
CA VAL A 129 8.69 10.84 8.11
C VAL A 129 8.91 11.63 6.83
N SER A 130 10.16 12.02 6.56
CA SER A 130 10.50 12.66 5.30
C SER A 130 10.46 11.62 4.18
N ALA A 131 9.75 11.97 3.11
CA ALA A 131 9.72 11.14 1.91
C ALA A 131 11.09 11.20 1.22
N SER A 132 11.63 10.04 0.83
CA SER A 132 12.83 10.00 -0.01
C SER A 132 12.46 10.17 -1.47
N GLY A 133 13.31 10.84 -2.26
CA GLY A 133 13.12 10.95 -3.72
C GLY A 133 12.88 9.60 -4.42
N PRO A 134 13.67 8.54 -4.13
CA PRO A 134 13.40 7.20 -4.64
C PRO A 134 12.04 6.64 -4.22
N GLY A 135 11.58 6.90 -2.99
CA GLY A 135 10.26 6.48 -2.52
C GLY A 135 9.11 7.13 -3.29
N ILE A 136 9.20 8.44 -3.54
CA ILE A 136 8.21 9.18 -4.35
C ILE A 136 8.15 8.63 -5.78
N ILE A 137 9.29 8.35 -6.40
CA ILE A 137 9.34 7.72 -7.73
C ILE A 137 8.77 6.30 -7.68
N GLY A 138 9.04 5.55 -6.61
CA GLY A 138 8.46 4.22 -6.38
C GLY A 138 6.93 4.25 -6.36
N GLU A 139 6.33 5.22 -5.65
CA GLU A 139 4.87 5.42 -5.59
C GLU A 139 4.28 5.78 -6.96
N LEU A 140 4.96 6.62 -7.75
CA LEU A 140 4.56 6.94 -9.12
C LEU A 140 4.51 5.67 -9.98
N LEU A 141 5.55 4.83 -9.91
CA LEU A 141 5.63 3.59 -10.68
C LEU A 141 4.60 2.56 -10.21
N ALA A 142 4.40 2.43 -8.89
CA ALA A 142 3.40 1.54 -8.32
C ALA A 142 1.98 1.95 -8.76
N SER A 143 1.69 3.25 -8.77
CA SER A 143 0.42 3.81 -9.24
C SER A 143 0.19 3.53 -10.73
N ALA A 144 1.21 3.71 -11.58
CA ALA A 144 1.11 3.43 -13.02
C ALA A 144 0.88 1.94 -13.33
N LEU A 145 1.45 1.04 -12.52
CA LEU A 145 1.25 -0.41 -12.67
C LEU A 145 -0.08 -0.89 -12.07
N ASN A 146 -0.67 -0.13 -11.15
CA ASN A 146 -1.92 -0.43 -10.45
C ASN A 146 -1.96 -1.88 -9.93
N VAL A 147 -0.89 -2.28 -9.24
CA VAL A 147 -0.65 -3.68 -8.86
C VAL A 147 -1.62 -4.12 -7.76
N ASN A 148 -2.18 -5.31 -7.91
CA ASN A 148 -2.97 -5.98 -6.87
C ASN A 148 -2.29 -7.30 -6.45
N ALA A 149 -1.62 -7.28 -5.30
CA ALA A 149 -0.87 -8.40 -4.73
C ALA A 149 -1.70 -9.29 -3.78
N MET A 150 -2.97 -9.55 -4.09
CA MET A 150 -3.85 -10.44 -3.31
C MET A 150 -3.34 -11.88 -3.19
N VAL A 151 -2.81 -12.43 -4.28
CA VAL A 151 -2.22 -13.77 -4.33
C VAL A 151 -1.01 -13.71 -5.26
N TRP A 152 -0.03 -14.61 -5.08
CA TRP A 152 1.17 -14.62 -5.92
C TRP A 152 0.84 -14.58 -7.42
N ARG A 153 -0.18 -15.32 -7.86
CA ARG A 153 -0.59 -15.37 -9.27
C ARG A 153 -1.09 -14.03 -9.83
N SER A 154 -1.61 -13.12 -8.99
CA SER A 154 -2.10 -11.81 -9.44
C SER A 154 -0.98 -10.77 -9.57
N ALA A 155 0.13 -10.92 -8.82
CA ALA A 155 1.28 -10.03 -8.91
C ALA A 155 2.61 -10.70 -8.50
N PRO A 156 3.17 -11.63 -9.29
CA PRO A 156 4.36 -12.40 -8.91
C PRO A 156 5.56 -11.53 -8.50
N ALA A 157 5.88 -10.54 -9.33
CA ALA A 157 7.01 -9.65 -9.09
C ALA A 157 6.82 -8.79 -7.83
N ALA A 158 5.60 -8.37 -7.51
CA ALA A 158 5.35 -7.57 -6.31
C ALA A 158 5.40 -8.43 -5.05
N SER A 159 4.83 -9.64 -5.08
CA SER A 159 4.92 -10.59 -3.97
C SER A 159 6.37 -10.96 -3.66
N GLU A 160 7.17 -11.30 -4.68
CA GLU A 160 8.59 -11.64 -4.49
C GLU A 160 9.42 -10.42 -4.04
N LEU A 161 9.12 -9.22 -4.55
CA LEU A 161 9.80 -8.00 -4.13
C LEU A 161 9.50 -7.67 -2.65
N GLU A 162 8.27 -7.90 -2.19
CA GLU A 162 7.89 -7.74 -0.79
C GLU A 162 8.63 -8.72 0.12
N GLU A 163 8.75 -9.99 -0.27
CA GLU A 163 9.55 -10.99 0.46
C GLU A 163 11.02 -10.55 0.58
N VAL A 164 11.62 -10.09 -0.53
CA VAL A 164 13.02 -9.60 -0.53
C VAL A 164 13.17 -8.36 0.34
N ALA A 165 12.28 -7.38 0.24
CA ALA A 165 12.37 -6.14 1.00
C ALA A 165 12.18 -6.36 2.51
N THR A 166 11.24 -7.22 2.91
CA THR A 166 11.02 -7.56 4.31
C THR A 166 12.16 -8.41 4.88
N ASP A 167 12.75 -9.32 4.09
CA ASP A 167 13.95 -10.05 4.50
C ASP A 167 15.17 -9.12 4.65
N TRP A 168 15.35 -8.15 3.76
CA TRP A 168 16.39 -7.12 3.93
C TRP A 168 16.19 -6.33 5.22
N LEU A 169 14.96 -5.92 5.52
CA LEU A 169 14.66 -5.23 6.77
C LEU A 169 15.01 -6.12 7.97
N ARG A 170 14.58 -7.39 7.99
CA ARG A 170 14.91 -8.38 9.02
C ARG A 170 16.42 -8.48 9.25
N GLN A 171 17.22 -8.53 8.18
CA GLN A 171 18.68 -8.55 8.25
C GLN A 171 19.25 -7.25 8.84
N LEU A 172 18.78 -6.09 8.38
CA LEU A 172 19.25 -4.77 8.84
C LEU A 172 19.05 -4.55 10.34
N ILE A 173 17.97 -5.10 10.91
CA ILE A 173 17.70 -5.03 12.36
C ILE A 173 18.16 -6.28 13.13
N ASN A 174 18.94 -7.16 12.50
CA ASN A 174 19.52 -8.38 13.08
C ASN A 174 18.50 -9.34 13.72
N LEU A 175 17.33 -9.50 13.12
CA LEU A 175 16.35 -10.49 13.56
C LEU A 175 16.74 -11.91 13.11
N PRO A 176 16.45 -12.96 13.91
CA PRO A 176 16.71 -14.35 13.53
C PRO A 176 16.05 -14.74 12.20
N ALA A 177 16.65 -15.68 11.47
CA ALA A 177 16.14 -16.15 10.17
C ALA A 177 14.78 -16.85 10.22
N ALA A 178 14.28 -17.19 11.41
CA ALA A 178 12.94 -17.76 11.61
C ALA A 178 11.82 -16.71 11.56
N PHE A 179 12.15 -15.41 11.48
CA PHE A 179 11.17 -14.34 11.33
C PHE A 179 10.91 -14.08 9.85
N GLU A 180 9.62 -13.94 9.52
CA GLU A 180 9.13 -13.53 8.21
C GLU A 180 8.32 -12.24 8.36
N GLY A 181 8.08 -11.53 7.26
CA GLY A 181 7.41 -10.23 7.26
C GLY A 181 6.39 -10.08 6.14
N VAL A 182 5.45 -9.17 6.37
CA VAL A 182 4.47 -8.69 5.40
C VAL A 182 4.33 -7.18 5.59
N ILE A 183 4.18 -6.43 4.51
CA ILE A 183 3.96 -4.99 4.53
C ILE A 183 2.47 -4.75 4.83
N ASN A 184 2.20 -4.04 5.92
CA ASN A 184 0.84 -3.66 6.31
C ASN A 184 0.62 -2.16 6.06
N ASP A 185 -0.64 -1.78 5.90
CA ASP A 185 -1.09 -0.39 5.73
C ASP A 185 -0.72 0.51 6.91
N THR A 186 -0.75 -0.02 8.14
CA THR A 186 -0.45 0.73 9.37
C THR A 186 0.22 -0.12 10.44
N ALA A 187 0.87 0.55 11.40
CA ALA A 187 1.33 -0.11 12.64
C ALA A 187 0.16 -0.64 13.50
N SER A 188 -1.04 -0.06 13.36
CA SER A 188 -2.23 -0.46 14.12
C SER A 188 -2.80 -1.79 13.65
N SER A 189 -2.90 -2.01 12.34
CA SER A 189 -3.29 -3.32 11.78
C SER A 189 -2.25 -4.39 12.10
N SER A 190 -0.96 -4.06 12.01
CA SER A 190 0.14 -4.95 12.44
C SER A 190 -0.02 -5.40 13.90
N THR A 191 -0.34 -4.45 14.81
CA THR A 191 -0.62 -4.75 16.23
C THR A 191 -1.84 -5.68 16.36
N MET A 192 -2.90 -5.43 15.61
CA MET A 192 -4.11 -6.25 15.62
C MET A 192 -3.84 -7.67 15.11
N TYR A 193 -3.06 -7.84 14.03
CA TYR A 193 -2.67 -9.16 13.51
C TYR A 193 -1.84 -9.94 14.52
N ALA A 194 -0.88 -9.29 15.18
CA ALA A 194 -0.09 -9.92 16.23
C ALA A 194 -0.97 -10.41 17.39
N LEU A 195 -1.95 -9.59 17.82
CA LEU A 195 -2.92 -9.97 18.85
C LEU A 195 -3.84 -11.10 18.40
N ALA A 196 -4.32 -11.08 17.15
CA ALA A 196 -5.15 -12.14 16.59
C ALA A 196 -4.40 -13.48 16.51
N ALA A 197 -3.14 -13.47 16.07
CA ALA A 197 -2.28 -14.64 16.04
C ALA A 197 -1.99 -15.17 17.45
N ALA A 198 -1.73 -14.29 18.42
CA ALA A 198 -1.53 -14.67 19.82
C ALA A 198 -2.80 -15.28 20.43
N ARG A 199 -3.98 -14.74 20.10
CA ARG A 199 -5.29 -15.27 20.50
C ARG A 199 -5.49 -16.68 19.96
N GLU A 200 -5.27 -16.89 18.66
CA GLU A 200 -5.44 -18.20 18.02
C GLU A 200 -4.46 -19.25 18.58
N ARG A 201 -3.23 -18.82 18.91
CA ARG A 201 -2.24 -19.69 19.56
C ARG A 201 -2.66 -20.08 20.99
N THR A 202 -3.34 -19.19 21.70
CA THR A 202 -3.75 -19.41 23.10
C THR A 202 -5.02 -20.26 23.19
N TRP A 203 -5.98 -19.98 22.30
CA TRP A 203 -7.21 -20.75 22.14
C TRP A 203 -7.31 -21.21 20.69
N PRO A 204 -6.82 -22.43 20.39
CA PRO A 204 -7.00 -23.04 19.08
C PRO A 204 -8.48 -23.05 18.72
N ASP A 205 -8.79 -22.73 17.46
CA ASP A 205 -10.14 -22.66 16.89
C ASP A 205 -10.98 -21.46 17.36
N ALA A 206 -10.39 -20.45 18.01
CA ALA A 206 -11.08 -19.21 18.34
C ALA A 206 -11.65 -18.51 17.10
N HIS A 207 -10.98 -18.63 15.95
CA HIS A 207 -11.50 -18.13 14.68
C HIS A 207 -12.77 -18.85 14.19
N GLN A 208 -13.02 -20.10 14.59
CA GLN A 208 -14.20 -20.89 14.17
C GLN A 208 -15.32 -20.80 15.21
N ASN A 209 -14.98 -20.97 16.49
CA ASN A 209 -15.94 -21.15 17.58
C ASN A 209 -16.18 -19.87 18.39
N GLY A 210 -15.40 -18.81 18.14
CA GLY A 210 -15.38 -17.62 18.98
C GLY A 210 -14.73 -17.87 20.34
N LEU A 211 -14.89 -16.91 21.26
CA LEU A 211 -14.24 -16.92 22.57
C LEU A 211 -15.15 -17.38 23.72
N PHE A 212 -16.38 -17.80 23.43
CA PHE A 212 -17.32 -18.22 24.48
C PHE A 212 -16.83 -19.49 25.17
N GLY A 213 -16.81 -19.48 26.52
CA GLY A 213 -16.34 -20.61 27.32
C GLY A 213 -14.82 -20.78 27.40
N MET A 214 -14.05 -19.92 26.73
CA MET A 214 -12.59 -19.91 26.83
C MET A 214 -12.13 -19.33 28.17
N SER A 215 -10.95 -19.76 28.63
CA SER A 215 -10.34 -19.17 29.83
C SER A 215 -10.07 -17.68 29.60
N PRO A 216 -10.24 -16.79 30.60
CA PRO A 216 -9.94 -15.37 30.41
C PRO A 216 -8.50 -15.11 29.96
N GLY A 217 -8.37 -14.26 28.94
CA GLY A 217 -7.09 -13.75 28.45
C GLY A 217 -6.56 -12.59 29.28
N ARG A 218 -5.24 -12.38 29.22
CA ARG A 218 -4.64 -11.12 29.70
C ARG A 218 -3.53 -10.65 28.79
N VAL A 219 -3.66 -9.42 28.32
CA VAL A 219 -2.65 -8.72 27.53
C VAL A 219 -1.96 -7.71 28.44
N TYR A 220 -0.63 -7.66 28.37
CA TYR A 220 0.18 -6.72 29.11
C TYR A 220 0.88 -5.77 28.15
N ALA A 221 0.87 -4.48 28.47
CA ALA A 221 1.59 -3.46 27.73
C ALA A 221 2.04 -2.35 28.69
N SER A 222 2.99 -1.52 28.25
CA SER A 222 3.41 -0.33 28.99
C SER A 222 2.25 0.67 29.09
N GLN A 223 2.21 1.47 30.15
CA GLN A 223 1.31 2.64 30.24
C GLN A 223 1.61 3.70 29.17
N GLN A 224 2.79 3.64 28.55
CA GLN A 224 3.21 4.50 27.44
C GLN A 224 3.06 3.81 26.08
N ALA A 225 2.42 2.63 26.01
CA ALA A 225 2.17 1.96 24.75
C ALA A 225 1.22 2.78 23.87
N HIS A 226 1.37 2.64 22.55
CA HIS A 226 0.48 3.30 21.61
C HIS A 226 -0.96 2.82 21.78
N SER A 227 -1.93 3.72 21.62
CA SER A 227 -3.37 3.43 21.80
C SER A 227 -3.90 2.34 20.88
N SER A 228 -3.16 2.00 19.81
CA SER A 228 -3.44 0.86 18.93
C SER A 228 -3.46 -0.49 19.65
N VAL A 229 -2.71 -0.65 20.74
CA VAL A 229 -2.71 -1.91 21.51
C VAL A 229 -4.08 -2.13 22.13
N GLU A 230 -4.60 -1.15 22.87
CA GLU A 230 -5.92 -1.22 23.49
C GLU A 230 -7.04 -1.34 22.45
N LYS A 231 -6.97 -0.55 21.38
CA LYS A 231 -7.90 -0.67 20.24
C LYS A 231 -7.86 -2.07 19.63
N GLY A 232 -6.67 -2.65 19.47
CA GLY A 232 -6.47 -4.00 18.96
C GLY A 232 -7.09 -5.06 19.87
N VAL A 233 -6.86 -4.97 21.18
CA VAL A 233 -7.46 -5.89 22.20
C VAL A 233 -8.98 -5.88 22.12
N LEU A 234 -9.58 -4.69 22.04
CA LEU A 234 -11.03 -4.54 21.84
C LEU A 234 -11.49 -5.17 20.53
N ALA A 235 -10.80 -4.86 19.42
CA ALA A 235 -11.17 -5.33 18.08
C ALA A 235 -11.09 -6.86 17.94
N VAL A 236 -10.12 -7.52 18.58
CA VAL A 236 -9.99 -8.99 18.57
C VAL A 236 -10.88 -9.69 19.59
N GLY A 237 -11.74 -8.95 20.31
CA GLY A 237 -12.77 -9.50 21.19
C GLY A 237 -12.28 -9.94 22.58
N LEU A 238 -11.09 -9.50 23.00
CA LEU A 238 -10.53 -9.84 24.32
C LEU A 238 -11.07 -8.95 25.45
N GLY A 239 -11.65 -7.80 25.10
CA GLY A 239 -12.24 -6.87 26.06
C GLY A 239 -11.22 -6.14 26.94
N GLN A 240 -11.72 -5.17 27.71
CA GLN A 240 -10.92 -4.40 28.69
C GLN A 240 -11.05 -4.93 30.12
N ARG A 241 -12.01 -5.82 30.39
CA ARG A 241 -12.38 -6.27 31.74
C ARG A 241 -12.74 -7.74 31.74
#